data_AF-A0A7L9D3D7-F1
#
_entry.id   AF-A0A7L9D3D7-F1
#
_cell.length_a   1.000
_cell.length_b   1.000
_cell.length_c   1.000
_cell.angle_alpha   90.00
_cell.angle_beta   90.00
_cell.angle_gamma   90.00
#
_symmetry.space_group_name_H-M   'P 1'
#
loop_
_entity.id
_entity.type
_entity.pdbx_description
1 polymer ?
#
loop_
_entity_poly.entity_id
_entity_poly.type
_entity_poly.pdbx_seq_one_letter_code
_entity_poly.pdbx_strand_id
1 'polypeptide(L)'
;MIKKKKTEIYALGQHISMSAHKARRVIDQIRGRSYEETLMILELMPYRACYSIFKLVYSAAANASYNMGSNETNLIISKAEVNEGTTVKKLRPRARGRSFPIKRPTCHITIGVKDISLDKYKDKSMRMIHQSVYNKSRGGIWGKK
;
A
#
# COMPACT_ATOMS: atom_id res chain seq x y z
N MET A 1 15.81 -5.70 23.18
CA MET A 1 15.59 -5.71 21.71
C MET A 1 14.91 -4.41 21.29
N ILE A 2 15.60 -3.53 20.57
CA ILE A 2 15.01 -2.27 20.08
C ILE A 2 14.15 -2.63 18.85
N LYS A 3 12.82 -2.63 18.99
CA LYS A 3 11.91 -2.74 17.83
C LYS A 3 12.10 -1.50 16.96
N LYS A 4 12.65 -1.66 15.75
CA LYS A 4 12.62 -0.59 14.75
C LYS A 4 11.15 -0.19 14.51
N LYS A 5 10.81 1.08 14.73
CA LYS A 5 9.50 1.62 14.32
C LYS A 5 9.37 1.47 12.80
N LYS A 6 8.48 0.59 12.35
CA LYS A 6 8.13 0.49 10.93
C LYS A 6 7.40 1.78 10.54
N THR A 7 7.84 2.41 9.45
CA THR A 7 7.20 3.62 8.90
C THR A 7 5.98 3.25 8.04
N GLU A 8 5.87 1.99 7.63
CA GLU A 8 4.80 1.47 6.79
C GLU A 8 4.25 0.18 7.37
N ILE A 9 2.94 0.01 7.23
CA ILE A 9 2.22 -1.20 7.62
C ILE A 9 1.53 -1.78 6.40
N TYR A 10 1.62 -3.10 6.26
CA TYR A 10 1.04 -3.83 5.15
C TYR A 10 -0.13 -4.68 5.61
N ALA A 11 -1.16 -4.74 4.77
CA ALA A 11 -2.21 -5.74 4.81
C ALA A 11 -2.13 -6.62 3.56
N LEU A 12 -2.32 -7.92 3.74
CA LEU A 12 -2.21 -8.93 2.69
C LEU A 12 -3.53 -9.68 2.56
N GLY A 13 -4.11 -9.67 1.36
CA GLY A 13 -5.25 -10.49 1.00
C GLY A 13 -4.79 -11.60 0.06
N GLN A 14 -4.80 -12.85 0.54
CA GLN A 14 -4.32 -14.00 -0.22
C GLN A 14 -5.46 -14.82 -0.81
N HIS A 15 -5.19 -15.47 -1.96
CA HIS A 15 -6.10 -16.41 -2.63
C HIS A 15 -7.49 -15.84 -2.95
N ILE A 16 -7.55 -14.55 -3.31
CA ILE A 16 -8.81 -13.90 -3.67
C ILE A 16 -9.25 -14.43 -5.04
N SER A 17 -10.47 -14.98 -5.12
CA SER A 17 -11.03 -15.58 -6.34
C SER A 17 -11.51 -14.51 -7.33
N MET A 18 -10.54 -13.85 -7.97
CA MET A 18 -10.77 -12.84 -8.99
C MET A 18 -9.57 -12.74 -9.94
N SER A 19 -9.78 -12.13 -11.11
CA SER A 19 -8.69 -11.84 -12.04
C SER A 19 -7.89 -10.63 -11.54
N ALA A 20 -6.55 -10.74 -11.56
CA ALA A 20 -5.65 -9.67 -11.20
C ALA A 20 -5.92 -8.38 -11.99
N HIS A 21 -6.19 -8.46 -13.30
CA HIS A 21 -6.50 -7.28 -14.12
C HIS A 21 -7.76 -6.53 -13.67
N LYS A 22 -8.78 -7.25 -13.18
CA LYS A 22 -10.00 -6.61 -12.66
C LYS A 22 -9.73 -5.89 -11.34
N ALA A 23 -8.88 -6.45 -10.49
CA ALA A 23 -8.46 -5.80 -9.25
C ALA A 23 -7.54 -4.59 -9.52
N ARG A 24 -6.59 -4.71 -10.46
CA ARG A 24 -5.67 -3.61 -10.85
C ARG A 24 -6.43 -2.35 -11.27
N ARG A 25 -7.51 -2.49 -12.05
CA ARG A 25 -8.38 -1.37 -12.44
C ARG A 25 -8.84 -0.49 -11.26
N VAL A 26 -9.12 -1.11 -10.11
CA VAL A 26 -9.54 -0.40 -8.89
C VAL A 26 -8.33 0.07 -8.10
N ILE A 27 -7.33 -0.80 -7.94
CA ILE A 27 -6.11 -0.51 -7.16
C ILE A 27 -5.33 0.70 -7.73
N ASP A 28 -5.29 0.84 -9.05
CA ASP A 28 -4.59 1.95 -9.69
C ASP A 28 -5.24 3.32 -9.39
N GLN A 29 -6.54 3.35 -9.05
CA GLN A 29 -7.25 4.59 -8.70
C GLN A 29 -6.99 5.06 -7.27
N ILE A 30 -6.78 4.11 -6.35
CA ILE A 30 -6.61 4.39 -4.92
C ILE A 30 -5.13 4.60 -4.53
N ARG A 31 -4.19 4.35 -5.45
CA ARG A 31 -2.76 4.51 -5.20
C ARG A 31 -2.44 5.98 -4.91
N GLY A 32 -1.82 6.25 -3.75
CA GLY A 32 -1.45 7.60 -3.33
C GLY A 32 -2.59 8.46 -2.80
N ARG A 33 -3.79 7.90 -2.62
CA ARG A 33 -4.95 8.60 -2.02
C ARG A 33 -4.95 8.50 -0.51
N SER A 34 -5.65 9.42 0.15
CA SER A 34 -5.89 9.34 1.59
C SER A 34 -6.84 8.17 1.90
N TYR A 35 -6.82 7.72 3.15
CA TYR A 35 -7.71 6.65 3.60
C TYR A 35 -9.19 7.01 3.42
N GLU A 36 -9.60 8.22 3.83
CA GLU A 36 -10.99 8.71 3.72
C GLU A 36 -11.47 8.78 2.26
N GLU A 37 -10.66 9.38 1.38
CA GLU A 37 -10.95 9.45 -0.06
C GLU A 37 -11.11 8.04 -0.65
N THR A 38 -10.27 7.11 -0.22
CA THR A 38 -10.30 5.74 -0.72
C THR A 38 -11.61 5.03 -0.34
N LEU A 39 -12.10 5.19 0.88
CA LEU A 39 -13.37 4.60 1.30
C LEU A 39 -14.53 5.10 0.44
N MET A 40 -14.61 6.42 0.24
CA MET A 40 -15.64 7.03 -0.60
C MET A 40 -15.59 6.52 -2.05
N ILE A 41 -14.39 6.46 -2.64
CA ILE A 41 -14.21 5.96 -4.01
C ILE A 41 -14.63 4.48 -4.12
N LEU A 42 -14.23 3.65 -3.16
CA LEU A 42 -14.53 2.22 -3.20
C LEU A 42 -16.02 1.92 -3.01
N GLU A 43 -16.73 2.70 -2.21
CA GLU A 43 -18.18 2.54 -2.00
C GLU A 43 -19.00 2.92 -3.24
N LEU A 44 -18.60 3.96 -3.96
CA LEU A 44 -19.35 4.48 -5.12
C LEU A 44 -19.00 3.78 -6.44
N MET A 45 -17.86 3.09 -6.51
CA MET A 45 -17.44 2.43 -7.74
C MET A 45 -18.34 1.23 -8.13
N PRO A 46 -18.69 1.06 -9.42
CA PRO A 46 -19.59 -0.01 -9.87
C PRO A 46 -18.93 -1.39 -9.95
N TYR A 47 -17.71 -1.56 -9.44
CA TYR A 47 -16.93 -2.79 -9.60
C TYR A 47 -17.09 -3.73 -8.40
N ARG A 48 -17.39 -5.01 -8.67
CA ARG A 48 -17.40 -6.06 -7.63
C ARG A 48 -16.07 -6.20 -6.87
N ALA A 49 -14.96 -5.80 -7.50
CA ALA A 49 -13.64 -5.87 -6.88
C ALA A 49 -13.49 -4.95 -5.65
N CYS A 50 -14.30 -3.87 -5.59
CA CYS A 50 -14.23 -2.91 -4.51
C CYS A 50 -14.51 -3.53 -3.14
N TYR A 51 -15.44 -4.47 -3.04
CA TYR A 51 -15.79 -5.10 -1.76
C TYR A 51 -14.61 -5.80 -1.09
N SER A 52 -13.82 -6.55 -1.85
CA SER A 52 -12.64 -7.23 -1.32
C SER A 52 -11.54 -6.25 -0.94
N ILE A 53 -11.35 -5.20 -1.74
CA ILE A 53 -10.34 -4.16 -1.49
C ILE A 53 -10.72 -3.31 -0.28
N PHE A 54 -11.99 -2.95 -0.13
CA PHE A 54 -12.53 -2.18 0.99
C PHE A 54 -12.23 -2.83 2.33
N LYS A 55 -12.52 -4.14 2.46
CA LYS A 55 -12.18 -4.90 3.68
C LYS A 55 -10.68 -4.89 3.98
N LEU A 56 -9.86 -4.92 2.94
CA LEU A 56 -8.41 -4.97 3.06
C LEU A 56 -7.84 -3.61 3.47
N VAL A 57 -8.36 -2.51 2.91
CA VAL A 57 -8.03 -1.13 3.30
C VAL A 57 -8.45 -0.86 4.75
N TYR A 58 -9.67 -1.26 5.12
CA TYR A 58 -10.17 -1.15 6.50
C TYR A 58 -9.27 -1.92 7.49
N SER A 59 -8.89 -3.14 7.14
CA SER A 59 -7.95 -3.94 7.95
C SER A 59 -6.56 -3.29 8.05
N ALA A 60 -6.07 -2.65 6.98
CA ALA A 60 -4.80 -1.94 6.99
C ALA A 60 -4.82 -0.75 7.96
N ALA A 61 -5.91 0.03 7.98
CA ALA A 61 -6.09 1.15 8.90
C ALA A 61 -6.17 0.67 10.37
N ALA A 62 -6.95 -0.38 10.64
CA ALA A 62 -7.02 -0.98 11.98
C ALA A 62 -5.64 -1.45 12.47
N ASN A 63 -4.85 -2.09 11.58
CA ASN A 63 -3.48 -2.51 11.89
C ASN A 63 -2.54 -1.32 12.11
N ALA A 64 -2.75 -0.22 11.40
CA ALA A 64 -2.00 1.03 11.58
C ALA A 64 -2.29 1.67 12.94
N SER A 65 -3.56 1.77 13.32
CA SER A 65 -3.97 2.27 14.62
C SER A 65 -3.37 1.43 15.76
N TYR A 66 -3.50 0.10 15.71
CA TYR A 66 -3.01 -0.77 16.78
C TYR A 66 -1.48 -0.82 16.89
N ASN A 67 -0.76 -0.94 15.77
CA ASN A 67 0.69 -1.16 15.80
C ASN A 67 1.53 0.12 15.72
N MET A 68 1.06 1.16 15.03
CA MET A 68 1.77 2.46 14.92
C MET A 68 1.19 3.54 15.84
N GLY A 69 -0.02 3.37 16.36
CA GLY A 69 -0.72 4.42 17.10
C GLY A 69 -1.11 5.61 16.21
N SER A 70 -1.23 5.37 14.89
CA SER A 70 -1.56 6.38 13.90
C SER A 70 -3.05 6.67 13.88
N ASN A 71 -3.41 7.95 13.70
CA ASN A 71 -4.79 8.35 13.46
C ASN A 71 -5.18 8.07 12.00
N GLU A 72 -6.40 7.60 11.77
CA GLU A 72 -6.93 7.24 10.45
C GLU A 72 -6.89 8.40 9.45
N THR A 73 -7.12 9.62 9.93
CA THR A 73 -7.12 10.85 9.12
C THR A 73 -5.76 11.16 8.48
N ASN A 74 -4.67 10.67 9.07
CA ASN A 74 -3.31 10.92 8.60
C ASN A 74 -2.76 9.78 7.73
N LEU A 75 -3.56 8.74 7.47
CA LEU A 75 -3.13 7.58 6.69
C LEU A 75 -3.25 7.85 5.20
N ILE A 76 -2.17 7.51 4.49
CA ILE A 76 -2.11 7.51 3.03
C ILE A 76 -1.72 6.12 2.53
N ILE A 77 -2.30 5.71 1.39
CA ILE A 77 -1.92 4.47 0.73
C ILE A 77 -0.59 4.70 0.01
N SER A 78 0.50 4.18 0.58
CA SER A 78 1.85 4.31 0.01
C SER A 78 2.06 3.32 -1.13
N LYS A 79 1.60 2.09 -0.96
CA LYS A 79 1.87 0.98 -1.87
C LYS A 79 0.60 0.17 -2.10
N ALA A 80 0.29 -0.15 -3.35
CA ALA A 80 -0.85 -0.97 -3.67
C ALA A 80 -0.51 -1.85 -4.88
N GLU A 81 -0.32 -3.14 -4.63
CA GLU A 81 0.13 -4.14 -5.60
C GLU A 81 -0.87 -5.29 -5.72
N VAL A 82 -0.99 -5.82 -6.94
CA VAL A 82 -1.81 -6.99 -7.24
C VAL A 82 -0.98 -8.00 -8.01
N ASN A 83 -0.69 -9.09 -7.34
CA ASN A 83 0.05 -10.22 -7.90
C ASN A 83 -0.93 -11.31 -8.35
N GLU A 84 -0.57 -12.00 -9.42
CA GLU A 84 -1.31 -13.18 -9.85
C GLU A 84 -1.10 -14.33 -8.88
N GLY A 85 -2.15 -15.09 -8.62
CA GLY A 85 -2.12 -16.27 -7.77
C GLY A 85 -2.29 -17.56 -8.57
N THR A 86 -2.44 -18.65 -7.84
CA THR A 86 -2.66 -19.98 -8.43
C THR A 86 -3.90 -19.98 -9.30
N THR A 87 -3.75 -20.42 -10.55
CA THR A 87 -4.85 -20.51 -11.52
C THR A 87 -5.29 -21.95 -11.67
N VAL A 88 -6.56 -22.23 -11.33
CA VAL A 88 -7.14 -23.56 -11.51
C VAL A 88 -7.65 -23.72 -12.94
N LYS A 89 -7.31 -24.82 -13.59
CA LYS A 89 -7.79 -25.15 -14.94
C LYS A 89 -8.97 -26.15 -14.85
N LYS A 90 -10.04 -25.90 -15.58
CA LYS A 90 -11.18 -26.81 -15.75
C LYS A 90 -11.42 -27.06 -17.24
N LEU A 91 -11.70 -28.29 -17.65
CA LEU A 91 -12.04 -28.58 -19.04
C LEU A 91 -13.48 -28.19 -19.33
N ARG A 92 -13.72 -27.57 -20.49
CA ARG A 92 -15.07 -27.33 -21.02
C ARG A 92 -15.22 -28.07 -22.35
N PRO A 93 -16.22 -28.96 -22.49
CA PRO A 93 -16.50 -29.64 -23.74
C PRO A 93 -16.97 -28.64 -24.81
N ARG A 94 -16.62 -28.89 -26.07
CA ARG A 94 -16.98 -28.10 -27.26
C ARG A 94 -17.43 -29.04 -28.38
N ALA A 95 -18.03 -28.46 -29.43
CA ALA A 95 -18.47 -29.20 -30.61
C ALA A 95 -17.32 -29.99 -31.27
N ARG A 96 -17.67 -31.05 -32.01
CA ARG A 96 -16.74 -31.95 -32.71
C ARG A 96 -15.73 -32.65 -31.80
N GLY A 97 -16.16 -33.08 -30.60
CA GLY A 97 -15.32 -33.82 -29.65
C GLY A 97 -14.13 -33.04 -29.06
N ARG A 98 -14.09 -31.71 -29.24
CA ARG A 98 -12.99 -30.87 -28.74
C ARG A 98 -13.21 -30.49 -27.28
N SER A 99 -12.12 -30.31 -26.53
CA SER A 99 -12.18 -29.76 -25.16
C SER A 99 -11.18 -28.61 -25.02
N PHE A 100 -11.63 -27.50 -24.41
CA PHE A 100 -10.76 -26.34 -24.14
C PHE A 100 -10.69 -26.07 -22.63
N PRO A 101 -9.53 -25.64 -22.11
CA PRO A 101 -9.39 -25.29 -20.70
C PRO A 101 -9.96 -23.90 -20.39
N ILE A 102 -10.81 -23.82 -19.36
CA ILE A 102 -11.19 -22.60 -18.67
C ILE A 102 -10.24 -22.38 -17.50
N LYS A 103 -9.67 -21.18 -17.41
CA LYS A 103 -8.85 -20.73 -16.29
C LYS A 103 -9.72 -20.02 -15.24
N ARG A 104 -9.58 -20.40 -13.97
CA ARG A 104 -10.14 -19.69 -12.81
C ARG A 104 -8.96 -19.05 -12.06
N PRO A 105 -8.60 -17.80 -12.41
CA PRO A 105 -7.47 -17.13 -11.78
C PRO A 105 -7.83 -16.71 -10.35
N THR A 106 -6.80 -16.67 -9.51
CA THR A 106 -6.84 -16.01 -8.21
C THR A 106 -5.81 -14.88 -8.20
N CYS A 107 -5.88 -14.00 -7.20
CA CYS A 107 -4.88 -12.97 -7.01
C CYS A 107 -4.53 -12.79 -5.53
N HIS A 108 -3.37 -12.16 -5.32
CA HIS A 108 -2.89 -11.71 -4.02
C HIS A 108 -2.80 -10.18 -4.07
N ILE A 109 -3.43 -9.51 -3.10
CA ILE A 109 -3.45 -8.05 -3.02
C ILE A 109 -2.64 -7.62 -1.80
N THR A 110 -1.73 -6.68 -2.01
CA THR A 110 -0.91 -6.09 -0.95
C THR A 110 -1.18 -4.59 -0.91
N ILE A 111 -1.63 -4.10 0.25
CA ILE A 111 -1.85 -2.67 0.50
C ILE A 111 -0.94 -2.24 1.64
N GLY A 112 -0.13 -1.22 1.37
CA GLY A 112 0.73 -0.54 2.33
C GLY A 112 0.15 0.82 2.69
N VAL A 113 0.07 1.10 3.98
CA VAL A 113 -0.33 2.39 4.53
C VAL A 113 0.83 3.03 5.26
N LYS A 114 0.92 4.35 5.12
CA LYS A 114 1.93 5.20 5.75
C LYS A 114 1.23 6.34 6.48
N ASP A 115 1.81 6.76 7.59
CA ASP A 115 1.38 7.98 8.28
C ASP A 115 2.19 9.18 7.78
N ILE A 116 1.49 10.20 7.27
CA ILE A 116 2.10 11.43 6.74
C ILE A 116 2.80 12.23 7.85
N SER A 117 2.28 12.20 9.09
CA SER A 117 2.80 13.00 10.19
C SER A 117 4.23 12.62 10.56
N LEU A 118 4.57 11.33 10.47
CA LEU A 118 5.90 10.80 10.80
C LEU A 118 6.98 11.25 9.81
N ASP A 119 6.62 11.53 8.56
CA ASP A 119 7.57 11.98 7.53
C ASP A 119 8.03 13.42 7.75
N LYS A 120 7.12 14.30 8.20
CA LYS A 120 7.46 15.70 8.52
C LYS A 120 8.55 15.81 9.59
N TYR A 121 8.54 14.90 10.58
CA TYR A 121 9.58 14.89 11.63
C TYR A 121 10.95 14.46 11.09
N LYS A 122 11.01 13.51 10.14
CA LYS A 122 12.26 13.08 9.52
C LYS A 122 12.91 14.22 8.72
N ASP A 123 12.15 14.90 7.88
CA ASP A 123 12.64 16.03 7.09
C ASP A 123 13.17 17.18 7.95
N LYS A 124 12.48 17.49 9.06
CA LYS A 124 12.91 18.55 9.98
C LYS A 124 14.22 18.20 10.69
N SER A 125 14.37 16.95 11.12
CA SER A 125 15.60 16.46 11.76
C SER A 125 16.79 16.44 10.80
N MET A 126 16.58 16.00 9.55
CA MET A 126 17.63 16.01 8.52
C MET A 126 18.08 17.43 8.17
N ARG A 127 17.15 18.40 8.06
CA ARG A 127 17.50 19.82 7.85
C ARG A 127 18.29 20.40 9.03
N MET A 128 17.93 20.06 10.27
CA MET A 128 18.68 20.49 11.45
C MET A 128 20.11 19.94 11.48
N ILE A 129 20.29 18.65 11.15
CA ILE A 129 21.61 18.04 11.04
C ILE A 129 22.43 18.73 9.94
N HIS A 130 21.84 18.93 8.76
CA HIS A 130 22.53 19.58 7.64
C HIS A 130 22.96 21.02 7.97
N GLN A 131 22.11 21.79 8.64
CA GLN A 131 22.44 23.15 9.12
C GLN A 131 23.56 23.11 10.17
N SER A 132 23.56 22.13 11.07
CA SER A 132 24.62 21.97 12.07
C SER A 132 25.98 21.64 11.43
N VAL A 133 26.00 20.81 10.39
CA VAL A 133 27.21 20.44 9.63
C VAL A 133 27.74 21.64 8.82
N TYR A 134 26.86 22.41 8.19
CA TYR A 134 27.21 23.64 7.48
C TYR A 134 27.79 24.72 8.41
N ASN A 135 27.23 24.86 9.62
CA ASN A 135 27.74 25.83 10.59
C ASN A 135 29.08 25.37 11.21
N LYS A 136 29.29 24.06 11.40
CA LYS A 136 30.54 23.49 11.92
C LYS A 136 31.73 23.60 10.94
N SER A 137 31.45 23.56 9.64
CA SER A 137 32.46 23.70 8.57
C SER A 137 32.87 25.17 8.31
N ARG A 138 32.03 26.15 8.67
CA ARG A 138 32.37 27.59 8.60
C ARG A 138 33.19 28.11 9.78
N GLY A 139 33.25 27.36 10.90
CA GLY A 139 33.95 27.76 12.13
C GLY A 139 35.46 27.46 12.18
N GLY A 140 36.07 27.01 11.07
CA GLY A 140 37.48 26.65 11.00
C GLY A 140 38.41 27.84 10.73
N ILE A 141 38.92 28.43 11.82
CA ILE A 141 40.24 29.08 11.99
C ILE A 141 40.74 29.90 10.79
N TRP A 142 40.42 31.20 10.77
CA TRP A 142 41.36 32.19 10.26
C TRP A 142 42.38 32.46 11.36
N GLY A 143 43.55 31.84 11.20
CA GLY A 143 44.67 31.94 12.12
C GLY A 143 45.09 33.40 12.29
N LYS A 144 45.19 33.83 13.54
CA LYS A 144 45.89 35.06 13.93
C LYS A 144 47.37 34.89 13.55
N LYS A 145 47.85 35.73 12.64
CA LYS A 145 49.26 36.11 12.54
C LYS A 145 49.44 37.43 13.28
#